data_AF-A0A0B1T693-F1
#
_entry.id   AF-A0A0B1T693-F1
#
_cell.length_a   1.000
_cell.length_b   1.000
_cell.length_c   1.000
_cell.angle_alpha   90.00
_cell.angle_beta   90.00
_cell.angle_gamma   90.00
#
_symmetry.space_group_name_H-M   'P 1'
#
loop_
_entity.id
_entity.type
_entity.pdbx_description
1 polymer ?
#
loop_
_entity_poly.entity_id
_entity_poly.type
_entity_poly.pdbx_seq_one_letter_code
_entity_poly.pdbx_strand_id
1 'polypeptide(L)'
;LDTTNTSTFLFQESGDTVISISDSVIALTGQHNVIGRAIVIHADPDDLGRGNSELSKTTGNAGARVACGVIGILDEVEVIPTTEPLPLLNDSAIEQGGGSAAAASCSQLMSAVWVWLVTVFITRLIML
;
A
#
# COMPACT_ATOMS: atom_id res chain seq x y z
N LEU A 1 10.19 -23.91 -9.12
CA LEU A 1 11.15 -23.91 -8.00
C LEU A 1 12.56 -23.80 -8.56
N ASP A 2 13.00 -22.56 -8.79
CA ASP A 2 14.42 -22.21 -8.69
C ASP A 2 14.44 -20.77 -8.19
N THR A 3 14.67 -20.62 -6.87
CA THR A 3 14.67 -19.35 -6.15
C THR A 3 16.09 -18.88 -5.85
N THR A 4 17.09 -19.43 -6.54
CA THR A 4 18.48 -19.22 -6.09
C THR A 4 19.22 -18.09 -6.80
N ASN A 5 18.73 -17.51 -7.90
CA ASN A 5 19.44 -16.40 -8.59
C ASN A 5 18.56 -15.51 -9.49
N THR A 6 17.23 -15.54 -9.37
CA THR A 6 16.32 -14.85 -10.29
C THR A 6 15.72 -13.62 -9.64
N SER A 7 16.03 -12.43 -10.18
CA SER A 7 15.40 -11.14 -9.83
C SER A 7 13.96 -11.01 -10.36
N THR A 8 13.31 -12.12 -10.70
CA THR A 8 11.98 -12.18 -11.30
C THR A 8 11.09 -13.09 -10.46
N PHE A 9 9.98 -12.54 -9.96
CA PHE A 9 8.99 -13.27 -9.16
C PHE A 9 7.84 -13.74 -10.04
N LEU A 10 7.38 -14.96 -9.80
CA LEU A 10 6.12 -15.45 -10.36
C LEU A 10 5.03 -15.20 -9.33
N PHE A 11 4.04 -14.38 -9.69
CA PHE A 11 2.88 -14.12 -8.87
C PHE A 11 1.88 -15.27 -8.99
N GLN A 12 1.15 -15.55 -7.90
CA GLN A 12 0.01 -16.47 -7.97
C GLN A 12 -1.14 -15.83 -8.77
N GLU A 13 -1.99 -16.65 -9.38
CA GLU A 13 -3.16 -16.20 -10.14
C GLU A 13 -4.17 -15.43 -9.27
N SER A 14 -4.23 -15.75 -7.97
CA SER A 14 -5.03 -15.04 -6.99
C SER A 14 -4.43 -15.16 -5.59
N GLY A 15 -4.66 -14.16 -4.74
CA GLY A 15 -4.18 -14.12 -3.36
C GLY A 15 -2.85 -13.42 -3.17
N ASP A 16 -2.41 -13.35 -1.92
CA ASP A 16 -1.20 -12.64 -1.53
C ASP A 16 0.06 -13.43 -1.92
N THR A 17 0.99 -12.75 -2.59
CA THR A 17 2.30 -13.33 -2.91
C THR A 17 3.31 -12.86 -1.87
N VAL A 18 3.73 -13.78 -0.99
CA VAL A 18 4.77 -13.51 0.01
C VAL A 18 6.14 -13.56 -0.67
N ILE A 19 6.90 -12.48 -0.57
CA ILE A 19 8.22 -12.33 -1.19
C ILE A 19 9.26 -12.10 -0.09
N SER A 20 10.32 -12.91 -0.08
CA SER A 20 11.48 -12.77 0.83
C SER A 20 12.76 -12.86 0.02
N ILE A 21 13.54 -11.77 0.00
CA ILE A 21 14.77 -11.63 -0.79
C ILE A 21 15.86 -11.12 0.13
N SER A 22 17.09 -11.60 -0.09
CA SER A 22 18.29 -11.04 0.51
C SER A 22 19.20 -10.56 -0.62
N ASP A 23 19.64 -9.30 -0.56
CA ASP A 23 20.55 -8.71 -1.52
C ASP A 23 21.68 -7.99 -0.76
N SER A 24 22.90 -8.05 -1.29
CA SER A 24 24.11 -7.51 -0.65
C SER A 24 24.52 -6.13 -1.15
N VAL A 25 23.89 -5.64 -2.21
CA VAL A 25 24.19 -4.36 -2.84
C VAL A 25 23.31 -3.25 -2.28
N ILE A 26 22.01 -3.54 -2.09
CA ILE A 26 21.06 -2.60 -1.48
C ILE A 26 21.37 -2.42 0.00
N ALA A 27 21.36 -1.17 0.46
CA ALA A 27 21.62 -0.83 1.85
C ALA A 27 20.63 0.22 2.35
N LEU A 28 20.37 0.24 3.65
CA LEU A 28 19.55 1.29 4.30
C LEU A 28 20.39 2.50 4.74
N THR A 29 21.71 2.44 4.57
CA THR A 29 22.67 3.49 4.93
C THR A 29 23.84 3.53 3.93
N GLY A 30 24.65 4.60 3.97
CA GLY A 30 25.83 4.73 3.12
C GLY A 30 25.53 5.13 1.67
N GLN A 31 26.45 4.81 0.75
CA GLN A 31 26.37 5.27 -0.66
C GLN A 31 25.25 4.57 -1.45
N HIS A 32 24.95 3.31 -1.12
CA HIS A 32 23.87 2.55 -1.75
C HIS A 32 22.54 2.67 -1.00
N ASN A 33 22.37 3.74 -0.22
CA ASN A 33 21.13 3.97 0.54
C ASN A 33 19.91 4.03 -0.38
N VAL A 34 18.91 3.19 -0.08
CA VAL A 34 17.62 3.11 -0.78
C VAL A 34 16.45 3.78 -0.04
N ILE A 35 16.64 4.29 1.18
CA ILE A 35 15.62 5.08 1.87
C ILE A 35 15.22 6.30 1.03
N GLY A 36 13.92 6.50 0.86
CA GLY A 36 13.36 7.56 -0.01
C GLY A 36 13.37 7.23 -1.51
N ARG A 37 13.93 6.08 -1.93
CA ARG A 37 13.76 5.54 -3.28
C ARG A 37 12.50 4.69 -3.36
N ALA A 38 12.18 4.19 -4.55
CA ALA A 38 10.99 3.37 -4.78
C ALA A 38 11.35 1.93 -5.19
N ILE A 39 10.56 0.99 -4.67
CA ILE A 39 10.41 -0.35 -5.26
C ILE A 39 9.36 -0.24 -6.37
N VAL A 40 9.62 -0.89 -7.51
CA VAL A 40 8.72 -0.91 -8.66
C VAL A 40 8.47 -2.35 -9.05
N ILE A 41 7.20 -2.70 -9.24
CA ILE A 41 6.78 -4.00 -9.75
C ILE A 41 6.40 -3.84 -11.22
N HIS A 42 6.90 -4.73 -12.04
CA HIS A 42 6.71 -4.76 -13.48
C HIS A 42 5.69 -5.82 -13.91
N ALA A 43 5.03 -5.60 -15.05
CA ALA A 43 4.00 -6.49 -15.59
C ALA A 43 4.59 -7.77 -16.18
N ASP A 44 5.74 -7.65 -16.84
CA ASP A 44 6.38 -8.74 -17.55
C ASP A 44 7.64 -9.23 -16.82
N PRO A 45 8.04 -10.49 -17.01
CA PRO A 45 9.29 -11.02 -16.49
C PRO A 45 10.53 -10.24 -16.96
N ASP A 46 11.43 -9.91 -16.03
CA ASP A 46 12.74 -9.34 -16.36
C ASP A 46 13.64 -10.41 -17.03
N ASP A 47 14.22 -10.07 -18.18
CA ASP A 47 15.08 -10.92 -18.99
C ASP A 47 16.57 -10.92 -18.56
N LEU A 48 16.89 -10.20 -17.50
CA LEU A 48 18.20 -10.11 -16.84
C LEU A 48 19.32 -9.55 -17.71
N GLY A 49 18.98 -8.74 -18.72
CA GLY A 49 19.97 -8.22 -19.67
C GLY A 49 20.43 -9.27 -20.69
N ARG A 50 19.77 -10.42 -20.76
CA ARG A 50 20.12 -11.55 -21.65
C ARG A 50 19.27 -11.60 -22.93
N GLY A 51 18.33 -10.67 -23.09
CA GLY A 51 17.50 -10.54 -24.26
C GLY A 51 18.22 -9.88 -25.45
N ASN A 52 17.62 -10.00 -26.63
CA ASN A 52 18.14 -9.41 -27.87
C ASN A 52 17.66 -7.97 -28.12
N SER A 53 16.86 -7.41 -27.21
CA SER A 53 16.35 -6.03 -27.29
C SER A 53 17.33 -5.05 -26.66
N GLU A 54 17.43 -3.84 -27.18
CA GLU A 54 18.21 -2.75 -26.55
C GLU A 54 17.73 -2.44 -25.13
N LEU A 55 16.43 -2.65 -24.87
CA LEU A 55 15.81 -2.42 -23.56
C LEU A 55 16.20 -3.47 -22.50
N SER A 56 16.75 -4.62 -22.92
CA SER A 56 17.17 -5.69 -22.03
C SER A 56 18.25 -5.22 -21.05
N LYS A 57 19.28 -4.51 -21.56
CA LYS A 57 20.40 -4.03 -20.73
C LYS A 57 20.04 -2.88 -19.77
N THR A 58 18.89 -2.25 -19.95
CA THR A 58 18.49 -1.06 -19.19
C THR A 58 17.33 -1.33 -18.24
N THR A 59 16.33 -2.07 -18.70
CA THR A 59 15.06 -2.29 -17.99
C THR A 59 14.65 -3.75 -17.91
N GLY A 60 15.51 -4.67 -18.38
CA GLY A 60 15.18 -6.09 -18.42
C GLY A 60 14.03 -6.44 -19.38
N ASN A 61 13.61 -5.49 -20.22
CA ASN A 61 12.42 -5.62 -21.06
C ASN A 61 11.15 -6.03 -20.26
N ALA A 62 11.04 -5.60 -19.00
CA ALA A 62 10.00 -6.04 -18.06
C ALA A 62 8.62 -5.36 -18.24
N GLY A 63 8.44 -4.59 -19.32
CA GLY A 63 7.14 -3.97 -19.62
C GLY A 63 6.69 -2.88 -18.63
N ALA A 64 5.37 -2.73 -18.51
CA ALA A 64 4.73 -1.64 -17.75
C ALA A 64 4.95 -1.75 -16.23
N ARG A 65 4.91 -0.62 -15.52
CA ARG A 65 5.03 -0.54 -14.05
C ARG A 65 3.65 -0.69 -13.43
N VAL A 66 3.35 -1.84 -12.81
CA VAL A 66 2.02 -2.13 -12.25
C VAL A 66 1.84 -1.59 -10.84
N ALA A 67 2.93 -1.46 -10.08
CA ALA A 67 2.90 -0.90 -8.74
C ALA A 67 4.24 -0.23 -8.40
N CYS A 68 4.19 0.74 -7.50
CA CYS A 68 5.38 1.34 -6.91
C CYS A 68 5.11 1.75 -5.45
N GLY A 69 6.18 1.79 -4.65
CA GLY A 69 6.10 2.22 -3.26
C GLY A 69 7.43 2.80 -2.79
N VAL A 70 7.37 3.87 -2.02
CA VAL A 70 8.56 4.52 -1.45
C VAL A 70 9.04 3.73 -0.23
N ILE A 71 10.34 3.52 -0.13
CA ILE A 71 10.98 2.86 1.00
C ILE A 71 11.13 3.87 2.14
N GLY A 72 10.31 3.70 3.17
CA GLY A 72 10.35 4.48 4.40
C GLY A 72 11.02 3.75 5.55
N ILE A 73 11.47 4.50 6.55
CA ILE A 73 11.84 3.94 7.85
C ILE A 73 10.55 3.78 8.64
N LEU A 74 10.34 2.59 9.20
CA LEU A 74 9.28 2.38 10.18
C LEU A 74 9.82 2.85 11.52
N ASP A 75 9.26 3.94 12.01
CA ASP A 75 9.42 4.28 13.42
C ASP A 75 8.57 3.29 14.22
N GLU A 76 9.14 2.75 15.29
CA GLU A 76 8.40 1.87 16.19
C GLU A 76 7.21 2.66 16.73
N VAL A 77 6.00 2.27 16.32
CA VAL A 77 4.80 2.67 17.03
C VAL A 77 4.93 2.01 18.39
N GLU A 78 5.19 2.81 19.42
CA GLU A 78 5.04 2.37 20.80
C GLU A 78 3.59 1.91 20.94
N VAL A 79 3.38 0.60 20.80
CA VAL A 79 2.19 -0.05 21.31
C VAL A 79 2.31 0.16 22.80
N ILE A 80 1.62 1.16 23.34
CA ILE A 80 1.46 1.31 24.78
C ILE A 80 0.90 -0.05 25.24
N PRO A 81 1.67 -0.90 25.96
CA PRO A 81 1.07 -2.07 26.54
C PRO A 81 0.10 -1.52 27.57
N THR A 82 -1.20 -1.71 27.37
CA THR A 82 -2.19 -1.40 28.39
C THR A 82 -1.98 -2.38 29.54
N THR A 83 -0.99 -2.12 30.39
CA THR A 83 -0.78 -2.81 31.67
C THR A 83 -1.73 -2.25 32.72
N GLU A 84 -3.01 -2.10 32.37
CA GLU A 84 -4.06 -1.87 33.36
C GLU A 84 -4.84 -3.19 33.48
N PRO A 85 -4.79 -3.87 34.65
CA PRO A 85 -5.66 -5.01 34.91
C PRO A 85 -7.11 -4.60 34.68
N LEU A 86 -7.85 -5.38 33.88
CA LEU A 86 -9.28 -5.18 33.69
C LEU A 86 -9.94 -5.00 35.06
N PRO A 87 -10.57 -3.85 35.37
CA PRO A 87 -11.41 -3.78 36.55
C PRO A 87 -12.50 -4.84 36.34
N LEU A 88 -12.60 -5.77 37.30
CA LEU A 88 -13.66 -6.77 37.34
C LEU A 88 -15.00 -6.03 37.18
N LEU A 89 -15.65 -6.23 36.03
CA LEU A 89 -16.99 -5.72 35.78
C LEU A 89 -17.89 -6.24 36.91
N ASN A 90 -18.40 -5.33 37.72
CA ASN A 90 -19.57 -5.59 38.52
C ASN A 90 -20.77 -5.57 37.57
N ASP A 91 -21.55 -6.64 37.54
CA ASP A 91 -22.73 -6.79 36.67
C ASP A 91 -23.92 -5.90 37.14
N SER A 92 -23.66 -4.65 37.54
CA SER A 92 -24.67 -3.80 38.17
C SER A 92 -24.75 -2.36 37.65
N ALA A 93 -24.08 -2.00 36.56
CA ALA A 93 -24.26 -0.71 35.90
C ALA A 93 -24.88 -0.87 34.50
N ILE A 94 -26.13 -1.33 34.47
CA ILE A 94 -27.06 -0.96 33.41
C ILE A 94 -27.50 0.48 33.71
N GLU A 95 -27.01 1.45 32.94
CA GLU A 95 -27.77 2.56 32.33
C GLU A 95 -26.88 3.75 31.92
N GLN A 96 -27.06 4.14 30.65
CA GLN A 96 -26.93 5.49 30.07
C GLN A 96 -25.54 6.15 29.89
N GLY A 97 -25.17 6.29 28.61
CA GLY A 97 -24.60 7.53 28.08
C GLY A 97 -23.08 7.57 27.86
N GLY A 98 -22.66 7.63 26.58
CA GLY A 98 -21.29 8.00 26.22
C GLY A 98 -20.99 7.79 24.75
N GLY A 99 -20.95 8.88 23.97
CA GLY A 99 -20.84 8.86 22.51
C GLY A 99 -19.56 8.22 21.98
N SER A 100 -19.72 7.28 21.05
CA SER A 100 -18.66 6.86 20.14
C SER A 100 -18.68 7.80 18.93
N ALA A 101 -17.57 8.52 18.73
CA ALA A 101 -17.29 9.20 17.47
C ALA A 101 -17.30 8.13 16.37
N ALA A 102 -18.38 8.10 15.59
CA ALA A 102 -18.48 7.22 14.43
C ALA A 102 -17.36 7.61 13.46
N ALA A 103 -16.40 6.71 13.30
CA ALA A 103 -15.48 6.72 12.17
C ALA A 103 -16.33 6.73 10.89
N ALA A 104 -16.34 7.87 10.20
CA ALA A 104 -16.97 7.98 8.90
C ALA A 104 -16.18 7.08 7.94
N SER A 105 -16.77 5.94 7.61
CA SER A 105 -16.31 5.04 6.55
C SER A 105 -16.05 5.83 5.27
N CYS A 106 -14.89 5.58 4.64
CA CYS A 106 -14.44 6.16 3.36
C CYS A 106 -15.48 6.02 2.23
N SER A 107 -16.47 5.13 2.38
CA SER A 107 -17.60 4.99 1.45
C SER A 107 -18.60 6.17 1.46
N GLN A 108 -18.55 7.08 2.44
CA GLN A 108 -19.47 8.23 2.50
C GLN A 108 -18.95 9.49 1.78
N LEU A 109 -17.66 9.54 1.38
CA LEU A 109 -17.10 10.69 0.67
C LEU A 109 -17.31 10.65 -0.85
N MET A 110 -17.69 9.50 -1.41
CA MET A 110 -17.93 9.39 -2.86
C MET A 110 -19.34 9.81 -3.29
N SER A 111 -20.30 9.94 -2.36
CA SER A 111 -21.65 10.41 -2.68
C SER A 111 -21.78 11.93 -2.59
N ALA A 112 -21.01 12.59 -1.72
CA ALA A 112 -21.10 14.05 -1.54
C ALA A 112 -20.64 14.83 -2.78
N VAL A 113 -19.60 14.35 -3.48
CA VAL A 113 -19.11 14.99 -4.73
C VAL A 113 -20.11 14.81 -5.87
N TRP A 114 -20.79 13.67 -5.94
CA TRP A 114 -21.79 13.39 -6.99
C TRP A 114 -23.07 14.21 -6.80
N VAL A 115 -23.55 14.35 -5.56
CA VAL A 115 -24.72 15.19 -5.25
C VAL A 115 -24.42 16.68 -5.49
N TRP A 116 -23.20 17.14 -5.19
CA TRP A 116 -22.79 18.52 -5.43
C TRP A 116 -22.68 18.86 -6.93
N LEU A 117 -22.08 17.97 -7.74
CA LEU A 117 -22.01 18.13 -9.18
C LEU A 117 -23.40 18.16 -9.82
N VAL A 118 -24.28 17.21 -9.50
CA VAL A 118 -25.62 17.13 -10.11
C VAL A 118 -26.48 18.32 -9.72
N THR A 119 -26.44 18.77 -8.46
CA THR A 119 -27.29 19.88 -8.01
C THR A 119 -26.82 21.22 -8.58
N VAL A 120 -25.51 21.49 -8.56
CA VAL A 120 -24.95 22.78 -9.02
C VAL A 120 -24.99 22.92 -10.55
N PHE A 121 -24.77 21.84 -11.31
CA PHE A 121 -24.88 21.90 -12.78
C PHE A 121 -26.32 22.01 -13.25
N ILE A 122 -27.27 21.27 -12.65
CA ILE A 122 -28.68 21.30 -13.09
C ILE A 122 -29.34 22.63 -12.71
N THR A 123 -29.08 23.18 -11.52
CA THR A 123 -29.68 24.47 -11.13
C THR A 123 -29.12 25.65 -11.93
N ARG A 124 -27.85 25.62 -12.38
CA ARG A 124 -27.31 26.65 -13.28
C ARG A 124 -27.77 26.51 -14.73
N LEU A 125 -28.24 25.34 -15.16
CA LEU A 125 -28.78 25.13 -16.51
C LEU A 125 -30.25 25.57 -16.66
N ILE A 126 -31.01 25.60 -15.55
CA ILE A 126 -32.44 25.98 -15.55
C ILE A 126 -32.64 27.51 -15.42
N MET A 127 -31.61 28.27 -15.02
CA MET A 127 -31.68 29.73 -14.88
C MET A 127 -30.98 30.52 -16.01
N LEU A 128 -30.72 29.88 -17.16
CA LEU A 128 -30.27 30.53 -18.40
C LEU A 128 -31.34 30.39 -19.48
#